data_AF-Q3SJ70-F1
#
_entry.id   AF-Q3SJ70-F1
#
_cell.length_a   1.000
_cell.length_b   1.000
_cell.length_c   1.000
_cell.angle_alpha   90.00
_cell.angle_beta   90.00
_cell.angle_gamma   90.00
#
_symmetry.space_group_name_H-M   'P 1'
#
loop_
_entity.id
_entity.type
_entity.pdbx_description
1 polymer ?
#
loop_
_entity_poly.entity_id
_entity_poly.type
_entity_poly.pdbx_seq_one_letter_code
_entity_poly.pdbx_strand_id
1 'polypeptide(L)'
;MVNNLLKALVYGYVVNQMSTSEINIVLERQLLLQLGDRLKGLRKANGLGTVEMAARVGITRNTLRAVEAGDPAPSLGTYLRVMSALGISGELALLAGDTLQPAPADSAAARSRRTAPVVQVHISADEGKHRLQDLQSLALHEEAVRLAKANPTLVRQAENTAKRWLATGDARSASLWLEWLNILGSGSWRKALGRTRHAQQLRQASPLVTVLPEETRQRVLEQVRDLERGVVIGGTPDTSQDAGCSKERQRREKNSST
;
A
#
# COMPACT_ATOMS: atom_id res chain seq x y z
N MET A 1 14.34 -0.78 -44.08
CA MET A 1 14.35 -1.77 -42.99
C MET A 1 15.07 -1.34 -41.70
N VAL A 2 15.83 -0.23 -41.69
CA VAL A 2 16.63 0.20 -40.52
C VAL A 2 15.81 0.88 -39.39
N ASN A 3 14.62 1.43 -39.70
CA ASN A 3 13.80 2.20 -38.75
C ASN A 3 13.05 1.36 -37.68
N ASN A 4 12.77 0.07 -37.93
CA ASN A 4 12.06 -0.76 -36.96
C ASN A 4 13.00 -1.34 -35.89
N LEU A 5 14.26 -1.59 -36.23
CA LEU A 5 15.27 -2.01 -35.24
C LEU A 5 15.67 -0.88 -34.30
N LEU A 6 15.77 0.36 -34.81
CA LEU A 6 15.99 1.54 -33.97
C LEU A 6 14.78 1.84 -33.09
N LYS A 7 13.54 1.68 -33.59
CA LYS A 7 12.34 1.79 -32.73
C LYS A 7 12.30 0.70 -31.66
N ALA A 8 12.65 -0.54 -31.94
CA ALA A 8 12.68 -1.63 -30.96
C ALA A 8 13.77 -1.44 -29.89
N LEU A 9 14.97 -0.96 -30.28
CA LEU A 9 16.03 -0.62 -29.34
C LEU A 9 15.70 0.62 -28.52
N VAL A 10 15.05 1.64 -29.10
CA VAL A 10 14.60 2.83 -28.37
C VAL A 10 13.41 2.50 -27.46
N TYR A 11 12.46 1.65 -27.87
CA TYR A 11 11.38 1.19 -26.98
C TYR A 11 11.91 0.29 -25.85
N GLY A 12 12.89 -0.58 -26.14
CA GLY A 12 13.55 -1.41 -25.13
C GLY A 12 14.41 -0.61 -24.14
N TYR A 13 15.00 0.51 -24.57
CA TYR A 13 15.82 1.36 -23.72
C TYR A 13 15.01 2.38 -22.91
N VAL A 14 13.91 2.93 -23.47
CA VAL A 14 13.02 3.86 -22.75
C VAL A 14 12.24 3.16 -21.64
N VAL A 15 11.91 1.87 -21.78
CA VAL A 15 11.27 1.09 -20.72
C VAL A 15 12.22 0.81 -19.53
N ASN A 16 13.54 0.89 -19.73
CA ASN A 16 14.55 0.60 -18.70
C ASN A 16 15.11 1.85 -18.00
N GLN A 17 14.62 3.04 -18.35
CA GLN A 17 15.05 4.35 -17.81
C GLN A 17 13.90 5.19 -17.25
N MET A 18 12.69 4.62 -17.15
CA MET A 18 11.78 5.11 -16.12
C MET A 18 12.37 4.67 -14.78
N SER A 19 12.86 5.62 -14.00
CA SER A 19 12.79 5.56 -12.54
C SER A 19 11.32 5.40 -12.16
N THR A 20 10.77 4.21 -12.41
CA THR A 20 9.49 3.77 -11.88
C THR A 20 9.64 3.89 -10.39
N SER A 21 9.00 4.90 -9.80
CA SER A 21 8.65 4.86 -8.39
C SER A 21 7.97 3.52 -8.18
N GLU A 22 8.68 2.53 -7.64
CA GLU A 22 8.13 1.22 -7.41
C GLU A 22 6.90 1.41 -6.52
N ILE A 23 5.75 0.89 -6.95
CA ILE A 23 4.53 0.94 -6.15
C ILE A 23 4.82 0.22 -4.83
N ASN A 24 4.87 0.98 -3.74
CA ASN A 24 5.14 0.45 -2.41
C ASN A 24 3.83 -0.03 -1.80
N ILE A 25 3.47 -1.28 -2.08
CA ILE A 25 2.19 -1.87 -1.68
C ILE A 25 2.04 -1.91 -0.15
N VAL A 26 3.15 -2.07 0.57
CA VAL A 26 3.15 -2.12 2.04
C VAL A 26 2.83 -0.74 2.62
N LEU A 27 3.44 0.31 2.05
CA LEU A 27 3.16 1.69 2.43
C LEU A 27 1.72 2.08 2.09
N GLU A 28 1.25 1.83 0.87
CA GLU A 28 -0.13 2.11 0.47
C GLU A 28 -1.13 1.43 1.42
N ARG A 29 -0.86 0.16 1.76
CA ARG A 29 -1.69 -0.58 2.68
C ARG A 29 -1.70 0.05 4.07
N GLN A 30 -0.53 0.44 4.58
CA GLN A 30 -0.39 1.10 5.86
C GLN A 30 -1.15 2.45 5.90
N LEU A 31 -1.06 3.25 4.84
CA LEU A 31 -1.78 4.52 4.73
C LEU A 31 -3.30 4.31 4.74
N LEU A 32 -3.80 3.31 4.01
CA LEU A 32 -5.23 2.96 4.03
C LEU A 32 -5.69 2.48 5.40
N LEU A 33 -4.88 1.67 6.10
CA LEU A 33 -5.17 1.21 7.46
C LEU A 33 -5.28 2.39 8.43
N GLN A 34 -4.32 3.32 8.36
CA GLN A 34 -4.33 4.54 9.19
C GLN A 34 -5.53 5.43 8.89
N LEU A 35 -5.87 5.61 7.61
CA LEU A 35 -7.06 6.37 7.21
C LEU A 35 -8.33 5.72 7.78
N GLY A 36 -8.52 4.42 7.58
CA GLY A 36 -9.67 3.67 8.11
C GLY A 36 -9.82 3.79 9.63
N ASP A 37 -8.70 3.66 10.37
CA ASP A 37 -8.69 3.81 11.83
C ASP A 37 -9.05 5.23 12.27
N ARG A 38 -8.57 6.26 11.57
CA ARG A 38 -8.94 7.66 11.82
C ARG A 38 -10.41 7.93 11.53
N LEU A 39 -10.94 7.44 10.42
CA LEU A 39 -12.37 7.58 10.09
C LEU A 39 -13.26 6.90 11.14
N LYS A 40 -12.88 5.71 11.57
CA LYS A 40 -13.57 4.99 12.65
C LYS A 40 -13.51 5.76 13.97
N GLY A 41 -12.36 6.34 14.29
CA GLY A 41 -12.16 7.20 15.46
C GLY A 41 -13.08 8.42 15.43
N LEU A 42 -13.09 9.16 14.33
CA LEU A 42 -13.97 10.33 14.13
C LEU A 42 -15.45 9.97 14.22
N ARG A 43 -15.86 8.85 13.61
CA ARG A 43 -17.25 8.38 13.74
C ARG A 43 -17.64 8.15 15.20
N LYS A 44 -16.78 7.48 15.95
CA LYS A 44 -17.01 7.22 17.39
C LYS A 44 -17.02 8.50 18.21
N ALA A 45 -16.12 9.44 17.93
CA ALA A 45 -16.08 10.74 18.59
C ALA A 45 -17.36 11.56 18.35
N ASN A 46 -17.97 11.41 17.17
CA ASN A 46 -19.28 11.99 16.83
C ASN A 46 -20.47 11.21 17.40
N GLY A 47 -20.25 10.18 18.22
CA GLY A 47 -21.31 9.37 18.83
C GLY A 47 -22.09 8.46 17.86
N LEU A 48 -21.64 8.33 16.62
CA LEU A 48 -22.39 7.63 15.57
C LEU A 48 -22.17 6.12 15.61
N GLY A 49 -23.26 5.36 15.64
CA GLY A 49 -23.22 3.91 15.48
C GLY A 49 -22.80 3.47 14.07
N THR A 50 -22.30 2.23 13.91
CA THR A 50 -21.98 1.69 12.57
C THR A 50 -23.23 1.58 11.70
N VAL A 51 -24.37 1.20 12.27
CA VAL A 51 -25.64 1.06 11.52
C VAL A 51 -26.12 2.45 11.08
N GLU A 52 -26.14 3.38 12.02
CA GLU A 52 -26.58 4.76 11.81
C GLU A 52 -25.73 5.47 10.75
N MET A 53 -24.40 5.41 10.87
CA MET A 53 -23.51 6.02 9.88
C MET A 53 -23.70 5.39 8.49
N ALA A 54 -23.80 4.06 8.41
CA ALA A 54 -23.99 3.37 7.14
C ALA A 54 -25.29 3.80 6.45
N ALA A 55 -26.37 3.94 7.21
CA ALA A 55 -27.64 4.48 6.71
C ALA A 55 -27.48 5.94 6.26
N ARG A 56 -26.83 6.78 7.06
CA ARG A 56 -26.61 8.21 6.78
C ARG A 56 -25.86 8.46 5.46
N VAL A 57 -24.87 7.63 5.14
CA VAL A 57 -24.08 7.76 3.90
C VAL A 57 -24.58 6.88 2.75
N GLY A 58 -25.69 6.15 2.94
CA GLY A 58 -26.31 5.32 1.90
C GLY A 58 -25.48 4.11 1.48
N ILE A 59 -24.81 3.43 2.43
CA ILE A 59 -24.02 2.22 2.16
C ILE A 59 -24.41 1.08 3.11
N THR A 60 -24.01 -0.14 2.78
CA THR A 60 -24.23 -1.28 3.68
C THR A 60 -23.30 -1.21 4.90
N ARG A 61 -23.73 -1.82 6.02
CA ARG A 61 -22.87 -1.98 7.21
C ARG A 61 -21.53 -2.66 6.88
N ASN A 62 -21.53 -3.60 5.94
CA ASN A 62 -20.33 -4.31 5.52
C ASN A 62 -19.37 -3.38 4.76
N THR A 63 -19.91 -2.52 3.90
CA THR A 63 -19.13 -1.50 3.18
C THR A 63 -18.51 -0.49 4.13
N LEU A 64 -19.24 0.00 5.13
CA LEU A 64 -18.68 0.90 6.15
C LEU A 64 -17.55 0.22 6.94
N ARG A 65 -17.75 -1.04 7.34
CA ARG A 65 -16.70 -1.83 8.02
C ARG A 65 -15.47 -2.02 7.14
N ALA A 66 -15.63 -2.17 5.83
CA ALA A 66 -14.53 -2.27 4.88
C ALA A 66 -13.72 -0.97 4.83
N VAL A 67 -14.41 0.18 4.70
CA VAL A 67 -13.77 1.52 4.73
C VAL A 67 -13.02 1.75 6.04
N GLU A 68 -13.64 1.47 7.18
CA GLU A 68 -13.01 1.61 8.50
C GLU A 68 -11.88 0.62 8.75
N ALA A 69 -11.85 -0.49 8.01
CA ALA A 69 -10.75 -1.44 8.03
C ALA A 69 -9.63 -1.08 7.03
N GLY A 70 -9.77 0.05 6.30
CA GLY A 70 -8.82 0.47 5.28
C GLY A 70 -8.81 -0.44 4.05
N ASP A 71 -9.87 -1.17 3.76
CA ASP A 71 -9.93 -2.07 2.61
C ASP A 71 -9.71 -1.31 1.28
N PRO A 72 -8.87 -1.78 0.35
CA PRO A 72 -8.65 -1.08 -0.93
C PRO A 72 -9.83 -1.24 -1.93
N ALA A 73 -10.76 -2.17 -1.70
CA ALA A 73 -11.83 -2.47 -2.65
C ALA A 73 -12.99 -1.44 -2.71
N PRO A 74 -13.45 -0.83 -1.60
CA PRO A 74 -14.36 0.30 -1.66
C PRO A 74 -13.80 1.42 -2.55
N SER A 75 -14.65 1.97 -3.42
CA SER A 75 -14.22 3.05 -4.32
C SER A 75 -13.81 4.30 -3.53
N LEU A 76 -12.94 5.13 -4.11
CA LEU A 76 -12.60 6.44 -3.54
C LEU A 76 -13.85 7.29 -3.25
N GLY A 77 -14.86 7.23 -4.12
CA GLY A 77 -16.15 7.88 -3.90
C GLY A 77 -16.89 7.40 -2.64
N THR A 78 -16.69 6.13 -2.25
CA THR A 78 -17.24 5.59 -0.99
C THR A 78 -16.51 6.15 0.22
N TYR A 79 -15.17 6.22 0.17
CA TYR A 79 -14.37 6.90 1.20
C TYR A 79 -14.79 8.37 1.35
N LEU A 80 -14.94 9.08 0.24
CA LEU A 80 -15.39 10.48 0.20
C LEU A 80 -16.78 10.67 0.84
N ARG A 81 -17.76 9.79 0.58
CA ARG A 81 -19.08 9.88 1.24
C ARG A 81 -18.97 9.78 2.76
N VAL A 82 -18.12 8.88 3.25
CA VAL A 82 -17.86 8.72 4.69
C VAL A 82 -17.18 9.97 5.26
N MET A 83 -16.17 10.49 4.56
CA MET A 83 -15.48 11.73 4.93
C MET A 83 -16.42 12.94 4.97
N SER A 84 -17.37 13.04 4.04
CA SER A 84 -18.35 14.13 3.99
C SER A 84 -19.29 14.10 5.18
N ALA A 85 -19.79 12.92 5.56
CA ALA A 85 -20.65 12.79 6.74
C ALA A 85 -19.88 13.00 8.06
N LEU A 86 -18.55 12.86 8.06
CA LEU A 86 -17.68 13.19 9.19
C LEU A 86 -17.17 14.64 9.19
N GLY A 87 -17.45 15.42 8.14
CA GLY A 87 -17.07 16.83 8.05
C GLY A 87 -15.61 17.09 7.64
N ILE A 88 -14.90 16.10 7.09
CA ILE A 88 -13.46 16.20 6.76
C ILE A 88 -13.17 16.17 5.25
N SER A 89 -14.17 16.30 4.39
CA SER A 89 -13.97 16.32 2.93
C SER A 89 -13.13 17.51 2.45
N GLY A 90 -13.05 18.59 3.24
CA GLY A 90 -12.18 19.73 2.97
C GLY A 90 -10.69 19.35 2.88
N GLU A 91 -10.25 18.33 3.61
CA GLU A 91 -8.85 17.83 3.54
C GLU A 91 -8.51 17.29 2.16
N LEU A 92 -9.44 16.56 1.52
CA LEU A 92 -9.25 16.08 0.16
C LEU A 92 -9.37 17.19 -0.88
N ALA A 93 -10.19 18.22 -0.62
CA ALA A 93 -10.23 19.40 -1.49
C ALA A 93 -8.92 20.19 -1.42
N LEU A 94 -8.32 20.33 -0.24
CA LEU A 94 -7.02 20.98 -0.06
C LEU A 94 -5.91 20.19 -0.76
N LEU A 95 -5.91 18.85 -0.64
CA LEU A 95 -5.01 17.98 -1.41
C LEU A 95 -5.18 18.21 -2.91
N ALA A 96 -6.42 18.22 -3.42
CA ALA A 96 -6.71 18.36 -4.84
C ALA A 96 -6.41 19.76 -5.43
N GLY A 97 -6.33 20.80 -4.59
CA GLY A 97 -6.07 22.17 -4.99
C GLY A 97 -4.59 22.48 -5.18
N ASP A 98 -3.91 22.84 -4.09
CA ASP A 98 -2.58 23.47 -4.17
C ASP A 98 -1.46 22.46 -4.48
N THR A 99 -1.64 21.19 -4.11
CA THR A 99 -0.57 20.19 -4.23
C THR A 99 -0.55 19.48 -5.59
N LEU A 100 -1.69 19.43 -6.28
CA LEU A 100 -1.84 18.74 -7.56
C LEU A 100 -1.89 19.70 -8.77
N GLN A 101 -1.87 21.01 -8.53
CA GLN A 101 -1.79 21.99 -9.61
C GLN A 101 -0.36 22.09 -10.15
N PRO A 102 -0.14 21.84 -11.45
CA PRO A 102 1.16 22.13 -12.06
C PRO A 102 1.41 23.63 -12.03
N ALA A 103 2.63 24.03 -11.67
CA ALA A 103 3.01 25.44 -11.69
C ALA A 103 2.87 26.00 -13.13
N PRO A 104 2.27 27.19 -13.32
CA PRO A 104 2.17 27.82 -14.64
C PRO A 104 3.56 28.02 -15.25
N ALA A 105 3.72 27.73 -16.55
CA ALA A 105 5.01 27.61 -17.24
C ALA A 105 5.96 28.82 -17.04
N ASP A 106 5.42 30.04 -16.89
CA ASP A 106 6.22 31.27 -16.75
C ASP A 106 6.29 31.81 -15.31
N SER A 107 5.68 31.10 -14.36
CA SER A 107 5.65 31.52 -12.95
C SER A 107 7.03 31.38 -12.29
N ALA A 108 7.27 32.21 -11.27
CA ALA A 108 8.42 32.01 -10.38
C ALA A 108 8.36 30.62 -9.70
N ALA A 109 7.16 30.05 -9.52
CA ALA A 109 6.96 28.70 -9.00
C ALA A 109 7.43 27.59 -9.96
N ALA A 110 7.24 27.75 -11.28
CA ALA A 110 7.75 26.79 -12.28
C ALA A 110 9.29 26.85 -12.41
N ARG A 111 9.88 28.02 -12.14
CA ARG A 111 11.34 28.20 -12.08
C ARG A 111 11.94 27.86 -10.71
N SER A 112 11.07 27.73 -9.70
CA SER A 112 11.45 27.43 -8.33
C SER A 112 11.69 25.94 -8.16
N ARG A 113 12.93 25.56 -7.84
CA ARG A 113 13.30 24.20 -7.43
C ARG A 113 12.85 23.88 -6.00
N ARG A 114 11.69 24.39 -5.55
CA ARG A 114 11.23 24.12 -4.18
C ARG A 114 11.03 22.61 -4.07
N THR A 115 11.89 21.98 -3.30
CA THR A 115 11.86 20.53 -3.11
C THR A 115 10.47 20.15 -2.65
N ALA A 116 9.88 19.13 -3.30
CA ALA A 116 8.61 18.58 -2.87
C ALA A 116 8.69 18.26 -1.35
N PRO A 117 7.62 18.47 -0.58
CA PRO A 117 7.63 18.18 0.84
C PRO A 117 8.02 16.72 1.06
N VAL A 118 9.15 16.51 1.73
CA VAL A 118 9.68 15.20 2.06
C VAL A 118 9.03 14.74 3.36
N VAL A 119 8.18 13.73 3.30
CA VAL A 119 7.50 13.17 4.47
C VAL A 119 8.13 11.83 4.83
N GLN A 120 8.68 11.71 6.04
CA GLN A 120 9.16 10.42 6.55
C GLN A 120 8.04 9.70 7.28
N VAL A 121 7.74 8.47 6.87
CA VAL A 121 6.76 7.60 7.53
C VAL A 121 7.50 6.48 8.26
N HIS A 122 7.32 6.43 9.57
CA HIS A 122 7.91 5.42 10.47
C HIS A 122 6.81 4.64 11.19
N ILE A 123 7.07 3.37 11.54
CA ILE A 123 6.24 2.59 12.46
C ILE A 123 6.96 2.52 13.82
N SER A 124 6.33 3.00 14.90
CA SER A 124 6.93 3.00 16.25
C SER A 124 7.19 1.59 16.78
N ALA A 125 8.34 1.35 17.41
CA ALA A 125 8.90 0.02 17.68
C ALA A 125 8.14 -0.87 18.70
N ASP A 126 7.54 -0.33 19.77
CA ASP A 126 7.16 -1.15 20.94
C ASP A 126 5.78 -1.86 20.79
N GLU A 127 4.76 -1.17 20.26
CA GLU A 127 3.55 -1.80 19.69
C GLU A 127 3.75 -2.25 18.23
N GLY A 128 4.93 -1.93 17.67
CA GLY A 128 5.25 -2.02 16.25
C GLY A 128 5.41 -3.44 15.76
N LYS A 129 6.07 -4.32 16.53
CA LYS A 129 6.43 -5.66 16.04
C LYS A 129 5.22 -6.52 15.65
N HIS A 130 4.20 -6.57 16.49
CA HIS A 130 2.97 -7.32 16.19
C HIS A 130 2.18 -6.71 15.03
N ARG A 131 2.13 -5.37 14.94
CA ARG A 131 1.49 -4.67 13.82
C ARG A 131 2.24 -4.84 12.51
N LEU A 132 3.56 -4.81 12.55
CA LEU A 132 4.44 -5.01 11.40
C LEU A 132 4.33 -6.45 10.88
N GLN A 133 4.28 -7.43 11.79
CA GLN A 133 4.05 -8.82 11.43
C GLN A 133 2.66 -9.03 10.79
N ASP A 134 1.62 -8.38 11.33
CA ASP A 134 0.29 -8.43 10.73
C ASP A 134 0.24 -7.74 9.37
N LEU A 135 0.89 -6.58 9.22
CA LEU A 135 1.02 -5.86 7.95
C LEU A 135 1.76 -6.69 6.91
N GLN A 136 2.87 -7.32 7.28
CA GLN A 136 3.62 -8.24 6.42
C GLN A 136 2.75 -9.41 5.99
N SER A 137 2.06 -10.07 6.94
CA SER A 137 1.14 -11.16 6.64
C SER A 137 0.05 -10.71 5.66
N LEU A 138 -0.54 -9.54 5.90
CA LEU A 138 -1.59 -8.98 5.06
C LEU A 138 -1.09 -8.66 3.65
N ALA A 139 0.05 -7.96 3.52
CA ALA A 139 0.63 -7.58 2.24
C ALA A 139 0.98 -8.80 1.38
N LEU A 140 1.60 -9.83 1.98
CA LEU A 140 1.88 -11.09 1.27
C LEU A 140 0.61 -11.76 0.76
N HIS A 141 -0.47 -11.74 1.54
CA HIS A 141 -1.74 -12.35 1.15
C HIS A 141 -2.49 -11.54 0.09
N GLU A 142 -2.47 -10.21 0.17
CA GLU A 142 -3.05 -9.35 -0.85
C GLU A 142 -2.40 -9.60 -2.20
N GLU A 143 -1.07 -9.71 -2.20
CA GLU A 143 -0.32 -9.97 -3.42
C GLU A 143 -0.55 -11.40 -3.96
N ALA A 144 -0.61 -12.40 -3.07
CA ALA A 144 -0.96 -13.76 -3.46
C ALA A 144 -2.39 -13.84 -4.05
N VAL A 145 -3.35 -13.10 -3.47
CA VAL A 145 -4.72 -12.99 -4.01
C VAL A 145 -4.73 -12.25 -5.33
N ARG A 146 -3.94 -11.18 -5.50
CA ARG A 146 -3.83 -10.43 -6.76
C ARG A 146 -3.35 -11.34 -7.89
N LEU A 147 -2.31 -12.13 -7.64
CA LEU A 147 -1.79 -13.10 -8.59
C LEU A 147 -2.80 -14.22 -8.87
N ALA A 148 -3.47 -14.73 -7.84
CA ALA A 148 -4.50 -15.76 -8.00
C ALA A 148 -5.68 -15.27 -8.86
N LYS A 149 -6.12 -14.02 -8.67
CA LYS A 149 -7.14 -13.39 -9.52
C LYS A 149 -6.70 -13.23 -10.97
N ALA A 150 -5.42 -12.91 -11.20
CA ALA A 150 -4.88 -12.74 -12.54
C ALA A 150 -4.61 -14.07 -13.25
N ASN A 151 -4.36 -15.15 -12.50
CA ASN A 151 -3.97 -16.43 -13.05
C ASN A 151 -4.78 -17.60 -12.45
N PRO A 152 -5.81 -18.09 -13.17
CA PRO A 152 -6.64 -19.22 -12.73
C PRO A 152 -5.88 -20.55 -12.52
N THR A 153 -4.66 -20.68 -13.02
CA THR A 153 -3.83 -21.86 -12.73
C THR A 153 -3.36 -21.88 -11.26
N LEU A 154 -3.05 -20.72 -10.69
CA LEU A 154 -2.62 -20.58 -9.30
C LEU A 154 -3.76 -20.92 -8.33
N VAL A 155 -5.00 -20.54 -8.69
CA VAL A 155 -6.20 -20.93 -7.93
C VAL A 155 -6.33 -22.45 -7.87
N ARG A 156 -6.21 -23.13 -9.02
CA ARG A 156 -6.27 -24.60 -9.08
C ARG A 156 -5.14 -25.28 -8.29
N GLN A 157 -3.92 -24.74 -8.34
CA GLN A 157 -2.79 -25.24 -7.55
C GLN A 157 -3.02 -25.08 -6.04
N ALA A 158 -3.58 -23.95 -5.62
CA ALA A 158 -3.94 -23.70 -4.23
C ALA A 158 -5.07 -24.63 -3.76
N GLU A 159 -6.10 -24.86 -4.58
CA GLU A 159 -7.16 -25.82 -4.31
C GLU A 159 -6.62 -27.25 -4.13
N ASN A 160 -5.74 -27.69 -5.03
CA ASN A 160 -5.12 -29.01 -4.94
C ASN A 160 -4.25 -29.14 -3.68
N THR A 161 -3.58 -28.06 -3.27
CA THR A 161 -2.79 -28.04 -2.04
C THR A 161 -3.69 -28.12 -0.80
N ALA A 162 -4.78 -27.36 -0.76
CA ALA A 162 -5.75 -27.43 0.33
C ALA A 162 -6.43 -28.82 0.42
N LYS A 163 -6.78 -29.44 -0.71
CA LYS A 163 -7.32 -30.81 -0.74
C LYS A 163 -6.33 -31.84 -0.21
N ARG A 164 -5.04 -31.73 -0.56
CA ARG A 164 -3.99 -32.60 -0.02
C ARG A 164 -3.84 -32.44 1.48
N TRP A 165 -3.81 -31.20 1.99
CA TRP A 165 -3.75 -30.94 3.43
C TRP A 165 -4.97 -31.49 4.18
N LEU A 166 -6.17 -31.40 3.60
CA LEU A 166 -7.36 -32.02 4.16
C LEU A 166 -7.26 -33.55 4.23
N ALA A 167 -6.59 -34.19 3.28
CA ALA A 167 -6.41 -35.63 3.25
C ALA A 167 -5.32 -36.13 4.24
N THR A 168 -4.31 -35.32 4.54
CA THR A 168 -3.13 -35.73 5.34
C THR A 168 -2.95 -35.00 6.67
N GLY A 169 -3.71 -33.93 6.92
CA GLY A 169 -3.47 -32.98 7.99
C GLY A 169 -4.27 -33.20 9.27
N ASP A 170 -3.99 -32.37 10.28
CA ASP A 170 -4.67 -32.35 11.58
C ASP A 170 -6.12 -31.82 11.46
N ALA A 171 -7.05 -32.48 12.13
CA ALA A 171 -8.47 -32.11 12.21
C ALA A 171 -8.68 -30.67 12.72
N ARG A 172 -7.76 -30.13 13.52
CA ARG A 172 -7.85 -28.77 14.08
C ARG A 172 -7.86 -27.65 13.02
N SER A 173 -7.20 -27.85 11.89
CA SER A 173 -7.12 -26.85 10.80
C SER A 173 -8.03 -27.16 9.61
N ALA A 174 -8.73 -28.30 9.65
CA ALA A 174 -9.58 -28.76 8.56
C ALA A 174 -10.71 -27.77 8.23
N SER A 175 -11.31 -27.13 9.24
CA SER A 175 -12.36 -26.12 9.05
C SER A 175 -11.85 -24.90 8.24
N LEU A 176 -10.61 -24.47 8.48
CA LEU A 176 -9.99 -23.35 7.77
C LEU A 176 -9.68 -23.73 6.31
N TRP A 177 -9.24 -24.97 6.04
CA TRP A 177 -8.97 -25.42 4.67
C TRP A 177 -10.26 -25.61 3.85
N LEU A 178 -11.33 -26.13 4.47
CA LEU A 178 -12.65 -26.18 3.83
C LEU A 178 -13.18 -24.78 3.50
N GLU A 179 -12.99 -23.82 4.42
CA GLU A 179 -13.35 -22.43 4.15
C GLU A 179 -12.50 -21.84 3.03
N TRP A 180 -11.20 -22.15 2.97
CA TRP A 180 -10.34 -21.75 1.85
C TRP A 180 -10.81 -22.33 0.52
N LEU A 181 -11.22 -23.59 0.45
CA LEU A 181 -11.80 -24.17 -0.78
C LEU A 181 -13.04 -23.40 -1.23
N ASN A 182 -13.91 -22.99 -0.29
CA ASN A 182 -15.05 -22.14 -0.60
C ASN A 182 -14.61 -20.74 -1.07
N ILE A 183 -13.62 -20.13 -0.43
CA ILE A 183 -13.07 -18.82 -0.83
C ILE A 183 -12.50 -18.88 -2.25
N LEU A 184 -11.71 -19.91 -2.57
CA LEU A 184 -11.12 -20.13 -3.89
C LEU A 184 -12.20 -20.33 -4.96
N GLY A 185 -13.21 -21.16 -4.68
CA GLY A 185 -14.30 -21.43 -5.62
C GLY A 185 -15.28 -20.27 -5.83
N SER A 186 -15.58 -19.49 -4.77
CA SER A 186 -16.53 -18.37 -4.84
C SER A 186 -15.89 -17.01 -5.13
N GLY A 187 -14.55 -16.92 -5.11
CA GLY A 187 -13.83 -15.66 -5.22
C GLY A 187 -14.05 -14.71 -4.02
N SER A 188 -14.41 -15.25 -2.85
CA SER A 188 -14.73 -14.47 -1.63
C SER A 188 -13.48 -13.97 -0.88
N TRP A 189 -12.48 -13.46 -1.60
CA TRP A 189 -11.14 -13.11 -1.08
C TRP A 189 -11.15 -12.17 0.12
N ARG A 190 -12.16 -11.30 0.21
CA ARG A 190 -12.34 -10.33 1.30
C ARG A 190 -12.33 -10.97 2.69
N LYS A 191 -12.73 -12.24 2.80
CA LYS A 191 -12.73 -12.98 4.09
C LYS A 191 -11.32 -13.17 4.66
N ALA A 192 -10.33 -13.38 3.80
CA ALA A 192 -8.93 -13.58 4.21
C ALA A 192 -8.15 -12.26 4.39
N LEU A 193 -8.60 -11.18 3.73
CA LEU A 193 -7.94 -9.87 3.75
C LEU A 193 -8.44 -8.93 4.86
N GLY A 194 -9.32 -9.41 5.74
CA GLY A 194 -9.86 -8.64 6.86
C GLY A 194 -8.88 -8.50 8.04
N ARG A 195 -9.20 -7.59 8.96
CA ARG A 195 -8.47 -7.37 10.23
C ARG A 195 -9.05 -8.16 11.42
N THR A 196 -9.92 -9.12 11.18
CA THR A 196 -10.51 -9.94 12.24
C THR A 196 -9.56 -11.07 12.63
N ARG A 197 -9.70 -11.56 13.87
CA ARG A 197 -8.95 -12.76 14.32
C ARG A 197 -9.15 -13.95 13.38
N HIS A 198 -10.38 -14.13 12.88
CA HIS A 198 -10.70 -15.17 11.89
C HIS A 198 -9.95 -14.96 10.57
N ALA A 199 -9.91 -13.73 10.04
CA ALA A 199 -9.14 -13.42 8.84
C ALA A 199 -7.64 -13.67 9.03
N GLN A 200 -7.11 -13.37 10.22
CA GLN A 200 -5.72 -13.70 10.56
C GLN A 200 -5.47 -15.22 10.58
N GLN A 201 -6.39 -16.01 11.15
CA GLN A 201 -6.32 -17.47 11.12
C GLN A 201 -6.37 -18.01 9.68
N LEU A 202 -7.25 -17.45 8.84
CA LEU A 202 -7.29 -17.78 7.41
C LEU A 202 -5.94 -17.48 6.72
N ARG A 203 -5.31 -16.33 6.98
CA ARG A 203 -3.98 -16.02 6.45
C ARG A 203 -2.91 -17.02 6.93
N GLN A 204 -2.95 -17.42 8.20
CA GLN A 204 -2.00 -18.39 8.74
C GLN A 204 -2.14 -19.79 8.11
N ALA A 205 -3.34 -20.17 7.70
CA ALA A 205 -3.65 -21.46 7.08
C ALA A 205 -3.79 -21.39 5.54
N SER A 206 -3.24 -20.35 4.91
CA SER A 206 -3.48 -20.06 3.49
C SER A 206 -2.71 -20.99 2.54
N PRO A 207 -3.39 -21.66 1.60
CA PRO A 207 -2.74 -22.43 0.55
C PRO A 207 -2.11 -21.55 -0.55
N LEU A 208 -2.41 -20.25 -0.58
CA LEU A 208 -1.84 -19.34 -1.57
C LEU A 208 -0.37 -19.00 -1.32
N VAL A 209 0.09 -19.11 -0.07
CA VAL A 209 1.48 -18.79 0.30
C VAL A 209 2.48 -19.72 -0.40
N THR A 210 2.10 -20.97 -0.67
CA THR A 210 2.95 -21.94 -1.37
C THR A 210 3.06 -21.67 -2.87
N VAL A 211 2.18 -20.84 -3.41
CA VAL A 211 2.06 -20.55 -4.85
C VAL A 211 2.64 -19.17 -5.19
N LEU A 212 2.98 -18.36 -4.19
CA LEU A 212 3.59 -17.05 -4.36
C LEU A 212 5.05 -17.17 -4.86
N PRO A 213 5.42 -16.53 -5.99
CA PRO A 213 6.80 -16.49 -6.47
C PRO A 213 7.75 -15.90 -5.43
N GLU A 214 8.97 -16.46 -5.36
CA GLU A 214 9.99 -16.06 -4.38
C GLU A 214 10.36 -14.58 -4.52
N GLU A 215 10.53 -14.08 -5.75
CA GLU A 215 10.84 -12.67 -6.01
C GLU A 215 9.77 -11.73 -5.45
N THR A 216 8.50 -12.09 -5.58
CA THR A 216 7.38 -11.30 -5.05
C THR A 216 7.38 -11.30 -3.53
N ARG A 217 7.63 -12.45 -2.91
CA ARG A 217 7.77 -12.56 -1.45
C ARG A 217 8.91 -11.67 -0.96
N GLN A 218 10.09 -11.76 -1.57
CA GLN A 218 11.27 -10.97 -1.20
C GLN A 218 11.01 -9.48 -1.29
N ARG A 219 10.39 -9.01 -2.38
CA ARG A 219 10.01 -7.60 -2.55
C ARG A 219 9.12 -7.09 -1.42
N VAL A 220 8.11 -7.86 -1.01
CA VAL A 220 7.22 -7.47 0.10
C VAL A 220 7.98 -7.43 1.42
N LEU A 221 8.86 -8.41 1.68
CA LEU A 221 9.68 -8.42 2.89
C LEU A 221 10.65 -7.22 2.95
N GLU A 222 11.22 -6.85 1.81
CA GLU A 222 12.07 -5.67 1.67
C GLU A 222 11.30 -4.38 1.95
N GLN A 223 10.14 -4.19 1.34
CA GLN A 223 9.28 -3.02 1.61
C GLN A 223 8.85 -2.91 3.07
N VAL A 224 8.59 -4.03 3.77
CA VAL A 224 8.31 -4.05 5.21
C VAL A 224 9.52 -3.58 6.02
N ARG A 225 10.72 -4.04 5.69
CA ARG A 225 11.97 -3.62 6.35
C ARG A 225 12.27 -2.14 6.11
N ASP A 226 11.99 -1.65 4.91
CA ASP A 226 12.14 -0.22 4.59
C ASP A 226 11.18 0.62 5.42
N LEU A 227 9.92 0.18 5.55
CA LEU A 227 8.93 0.88 6.36
C LEU A 227 9.26 0.88 7.86
N GLU A 228 9.84 -0.21 8.37
CA GLU A 228 10.35 -0.27 9.75
C GLU A 228 11.52 0.71 9.98
N ARG A 229 12.41 0.85 8.99
CA ARG A 229 13.54 1.81 9.03
C ARG A 229 13.14 3.25 8.73
N GLY A 230 11.91 3.46 8.25
CA GLY A 230 11.41 4.74 7.79
C GLY A 230 11.47 4.88 6.26
N VAL A 231 10.30 5.06 5.64
CA VAL A 231 10.20 5.33 4.20
C VAL A 231 10.03 6.82 3.98
N VAL A 232 10.87 7.36 3.10
CA VAL A 232 10.80 8.76 2.65
C VAL A 232 9.83 8.85 1.48
N ILE A 233 8.78 9.66 1.62
CA ILE A 233 7.80 9.94 0.56
C ILE A 233 8.09 11.34 -0.01
N GLY A 234 8.39 11.39 -1.30
CA GLY A 234 8.61 12.63 -2.06
C GLY A 234 10.08 13.06 -2.16
N GLY A 235 10.46 13.49 -3.38
CA GLY A 235 11.79 14.04 -3.72
C GLY A 235 12.93 13.01 -3.74
N THR A 236 13.71 12.97 -4.82
CA THR A 236 15.01 12.28 -4.81
C THR A 236 15.84 12.82 -3.64
N PRO A 237 16.44 11.98 -2.78
CA PRO A 237 17.39 12.45 -1.79
C PRO A 237 18.52 13.15 -2.54
N ASP A 238 18.63 14.47 -2.38
CA ASP A 238 19.74 15.22 -2.95
C ASP A 238 21.00 14.87 -2.15
N THR A 239 21.72 13.83 -2.59
CA THR A 239 23.05 13.48 -2.07
C THR A 239 24.12 14.51 -2.45
N SER A 240 23.76 15.70 -2.92
CA SER A 240 24.71 16.71 -3.40
C SER A 240 24.95 17.89 -2.43
N GLN A 241 24.23 17.99 -1.31
CA GLN A 241 24.41 19.14 -0.40
C GLN A 241 25.63 19.05 0.52
N ASP A 242 26.21 17.88 0.76
CA ASP A 242 27.38 17.73 1.63
C ASP A 242 28.74 17.95 0.93
N ALA A 243 28.80 17.98 -0.41
CA ALA A 243 30.05 18.23 -1.13
C ALA A 243 30.29 19.72 -1.47
N GLY A 244 29.25 20.54 -1.46
CA GLY A 244 29.31 21.98 -1.81
C GLY A 244 29.75 22.86 -0.64
N CYS A 245 29.37 22.52 0.60
CA CYS A 245 29.68 23.33 1.78
C CYS A 245 31.18 23.32 2.13
N SER A 246 31.88 22.21 1.87
CA SER A 246 33.31 22.08 2.17
C SER A 246 34.22 22.79 1.15
N LYS A 247 33.81 22.90 -0.12
CA LYS A 247 34.62 23.58 -1.15
C LYS A 247 34.54 25.10 -1.07
N GLU A 248 33.39 25.65 -0.68
CA GLU A 248 33.22 27.12 -0.56
C GLU A 248 33.93 27.68 0.68
N ARG A 249 34.07 26.91 1.77
CA ARG A 249 34.88 27.30 2.93
C ARG A 249 36.38 27.30 2.63
N GLN A 250 36.91 26.30 1.94
CA GLN A 250 38.34 26.23 1.58
C GLN A 250 38.76 27.31 0.57
N ARG A 251 37.83 27.79 -0.28
CA ARG A 251 38.11 28.86 -1.25
C ARG A 251 38.13 30.25 -0.60
N ARG A 252 37.37 30.46 0.48
CA ARG A 252 37.39 31.72 1.24
C ARG A 252 38.62 31.85 2.14
N GLU A 253 39.15 30.75 2.68
CA GLU A 253 40.38 30.79 3.48
C GLU A 253 41.65 31.02 2.63
N LYS A 254 41.70 30.51 1.40
CA LYS A 254 42.86 30.74 0.50
C LYS A 254 42.94 32.16 -0.09
N ASN A 255 41.82 32.88 -0.18
CA ASN A 255 41.79 34.25 -0.71
C ASN A 255 41.94 35.34 0.38
N SER A 256 42.08 34.95 1.65
CA SER A 256 42.32 35.87 2.78
C SER A 256 43.77 35.89 3.26
N SER A 257 44.69 35.21 2.55
CA SER A 257 46.12 35.15 2.87
C SER A 257 47.03 35.53 1.68
N THR A 258 46.57 36.43 0.81
CA THR A 258 47.37 37.10 -0.21
C THR A 258 46.98 38.56 -0.24
#